data_AF-A0A2D8VKG7-F1
#
_entry.id   AF-A0A2D8VKG7-F1
#
_cell.length_a   1.000
_cell.length_b   1.000
_cell.length_c   1.000
_cell.angle_alpha   90.00
_cell.angle_beta   90.00
_cell.angle_gamma   90.00
#
_symmetry.space_group_name_H-M   'P 1'
#
loop_
_entity.id
_entity.type
_entity.pdbx_description
1 polymer ?
#
loop_
_entity_poly.entity_id
_entity_poly.type
_entity_poly.pdbx_seq_one_letter_code
_entity_poly.pdbx_strand_id
1 'polypeptide(L)'
;MGDKVINLNQQLNDIEQLFASGQIKKAQKDLRKLNSQYGKGKPIPSKFKHKFQRLNFTAKEYDDWAEFATSDKRSELISKVNSLEGSKLEPRKLANEINSLQKQWQNLDQHGKTASKEKWATFKEACEKA
;
A
#
# COMPACT_ATOMS: atom_id res chain seq x y z
N MET A 1 -35.81 -5.46 -10.85
CA MET A 1 -34.90 -5.12 -9.73
C MET A 1 -34.12 -6.33 -9.17
N GLY A 2 -34.47 -7.59 -9.49
CA GLY A 2 -33.80 -8.79 -8.96
C GLY A 2 -32.38 -9.03 -9.45
N ASP A 3 -32.07 -8.78 -10.73
CA ASP A 3 -30.76 -9.14 -11.32
C ASP A 3 -29.60 -8.31 -10.76
N LYS A 4 -29.82 -7.01 -10.50
CA LYS A 4 -28.81 -6.14 -9.86
C LYS A 4 -28.49 -6.58 -8.43
N VAL A 5 -29.46 -7.19 -7.74
CA VAL A 5 -29.32 -7.63 -6.35
C VAL A 5 -28.57 -8.96 -6.25
N ILE A 6 -28.79 -9.87 -7.21
CA ILE A 6 -28.02 -11.12 -7.35
C ILE A 6 -26.57 -10.79 -7.71
N ASN A 7 -26.36 -9.82 -8.61
CA ASN A 7 -25.03 -9.37 -9.03
C ASN A 7 -24.19 -8.81 -7.86
N LEU A 8 -24.79 -8.01 -6.98
CA LEU A 8 -24.09 -7.45 -5.81
C LEU A 8 -23.66 -8.52 -4.80
N ASN A 9 -24.52 -9.52 -4.52
CA ASN A 9 -24.14 -10.59 -3.60
C ASN A 9 -22.94 -11.38 -4.13
N GLN A 10 -22.94 -11.69 -5.43
CA GLN A 10 -21.83 -12.38 -6.07
C GLN A 10 -20.54 -11.56 -5.98
N GLN A 11 -20.59 -10.27 -6.31
CA GLN A 11 -19.42 -9.37 -6.20
C GLN A 11 -18.85 -9.34 -4.76
N LEU A 12 -19.71 -9.29 -3.74
CA LEU A 12 -19.27 -9.31 -2.35
C LEU A 12 -18.65 -10.65 -1.95
N ASN A 13 -19.18 -11.78 -2.46
CA ASN A 13 -18.61 -13.11 -2.24
C ASN A 13 -17.24 -13.25 -2.92
N ASP A 14 -17.12 -12.77 -4.16
CA ASP A 14 -15.87 -12.85 -4.93
C ASP A 14 -14.77 -12.04 -4.23
N ILE A 15 -15.08 -10.82 -3.77
CA ILE A 15 -14.13 -9.99 -3.01
C ILE A 15 -13.71 -10.67 -1.71
N GLU A 16 -14.64 -11.29 -1.00
CA GLU A 16 -14.35 -12.04 0.22
C GLU A 16 -13.42 -13.23 -0.03
N GLN A 17 -13.66 -14.00 -1.09
CA GLN A 17 -12.77 -15.09 -1.51
C GLN A 17 -11.38 -14.60 -1.92
N LEU A 18 -11.29 -13.43 -2.56
CA LEU A 18 -10.00 -12.82 -2.89
C LEU A 18 -9.20 -12.46 -1.63
N PHE A 19 -9.85 -11.92 -0.59
CA PHE A 19 -9.19 -11.70 0.70
C PHE A 19 -8.77 -13.03 1.35
N ALA A 20 -9.67 -14.03 1.38
CA ALA A 20 -9.39 -15.34 1.97
C ALA A 20 -8.25 -16.09 1.25
N SER A 21 -8.11 -15.92 -0.06
CA SER A 21 -7.04 -16.54 -0.86
C SER A 21 -5.72 -15.76 -0.85
N GLY A 22 -5.65 -14.63 -0.13
CA GLY A 22 -4.44 -13.80 -0.07
C GLY A 22 -4.21 -12.93 -1.31
N GLN A 23 -5.17 -12.85 -2.24
CA GLN A 23 -5.11 -11.96 -3.41
C GLN A 23 -5.49 -10.51 -3.02
N ILE A 24 -4.81 -9.96 -2.01
CA ILE A 24 -5.18 -8.71 -1.31
C ILE A 24 -5.30 -7.52 -2.27
N LYS A 25 -4.29 -7.30 -3.14
CA LYS A 25 -4.29 -6.18 -4.10
C LYS A 25 -5.51 -6.24 -5.05
N LYS A 26 -5.90 -7.45 -5.48
CA LYS A 26 -7.06 -7.66 -6.35
C LYS A 26 -8.36 -7.43 -5.59
N ALA A 27 -8.49 -7.97 -4.39
CA ALA A 27 -9.64 -7.76 -3.51
C ALA A 27 -9.89 -6.26 -3.24
N GLN A 28 -8.84 -5.51 -2.89
CA GLN A 28 -8.91 -4.06 -2.67
C GLN A 28 -9.29 -3.29 -3.94
N LYS A 29 -8.77 -3.68 -5.12
CA LYS A 29 -9.13 -3.07 -6.40
C LYS A 29 -10.62 -3.25 -6.70
N ASP A 30 -11.13 -4.47 -6.56
CA ASP A 30 -12.52 -4.79 -6.83
C ASP A 30 -13.46 -4.12 -5.82
N LEU A 31 -13.05 -4.04 -4.55
CA LEU A 31 -13.77 -3.29 -3.52
C LEU A 31 -13.81 -1.79 -3.80
N ARG A 32 -12.72 -1.16 -4.27
CA ARG A 32 -12.73 0.26 -4.69
C ARG A 32 -13.69 0.50 -5.86
N LYS A 33 -13.73 -0.42 -6.84
CA LYS A 33 -14.69 -0.36 -7.94
C LYS A 33 -16.13 -0.49 -7.44
N LEU A 34 -16.38 -1.33 -6.43
CA LEU A 34 -17.68 -1.47 -5.80
C LEU A 34 -18.07 -0.22 -5.00
N ASN A 35 -17.16 0.35 -4.23
CA ASN A 35 -17.34 1.61 -3.50
C ASN A 35 -17.70 2.77 -4.43
N SER A 36 -17.10 2.83 -5.63
CA SER A 36 -17.44 3.85 -6.63
C SER A 36 -18.88 3.70 -7.16
N GLN A 37 -19.40 2.46 -7.24
CA GLN A 37 -20.77 2.20 -7.70
C GLN A 37 -21.84 2.54 -6.65
N TYR A 38 -21.51 2.35 -5.37
CA TYR A 38 -22.42 2.56 -4.23
C TYR A 38 -22.01 3.76 -3.34
N GLY A 39 -21.32 4.73 -3.95
CA GLY A 39 -20.86 5.96 -3.29
C GLY A 39 -21.98 6.98 -3.05
N LYS A 40 -21.60 8.25 -2.84
CA LYS A 40 -22.54 9.35 -2.55
C LYS A 40 -23.68 9.38 -3.59
N GLY A 41 -24.91 9.14 -3.14
CA GLY A 41 -26.12 9.15 -3.96
C GLY A 41 -26.69 7.77 -4.37
N LYS A 42 -25.97 6.66 -4.12
CA LYS A 42 -26.49 5.30 -4.37
C LYS A 42 -26.18 4.37 -3.20
N PRO A 43 -26.99 4.38 -2.12
CA PRO A 43 -26.72 3.57 -0.95
C PRO A 43 -26.77 2.08 -1.27
N ILE A 44 -25.89 1.31 -0.63
CA ILE A 44 -25.94 -0.14 -0.70
C ILE A 44 -27.25 -0.66 -0.07
N PRO A 45 -27.90 -1.69 -0.66
CA PRO A 45 -29.07 -2.30 -0.03
C PRO A 45 -28.78 -2.76 1.40
N SER A 46 -29.72 -2.48 2.33
CA SER A 46 -29.56 -2.72 3.78
C SER A 46 -29.04 -4.14 4.10
N LYS A 47 -29.59 -5.15 3.43
CA LYS A 47 -29.21 -6.57 3.61
C LYS A 47 -27.73 -6.88 3.35
N PHE A 48 -27.03 -6.06 2.56
CA PHE A 48 -25.61 -6.23 2.26
C PHE A 48 -24.70 -5.24 2.97
N LYS A 49 -25.27 -4.28 3.71
CA LYS A 49 -24.55 -3.20 4.37
C LYS A 49 -23.45 -3.72 5.30
N HIS A 50 -23.78 -4.69 6.16
CA HIS A 50 -22.82 -5.27 7.10
C HIS A 50 -21.66 -5.97 6.39
N LYS A 51 -21.95 -6.80 5.38
CA LYS A 51 -20.91 -7.50 4.61
C LYS A 51 -19.98 -6.52 3.90
N PHE A 52 -20.54 -5.51 3.26
CA PHE A 52 -19.78 -4.47 2.58
C PHE A 52 -18.93 -3.63 3.54
N GLN A 53 -19.47 -3.25 4.69
CA GLN A 53 -18.70 -2.55 5.73
C GLN A 53 -17.57 -3.42 6.28
N ARG A 54 -17.81 -4.72 6.52
CA ARG A 54 -16.78 -5.67 6.94
C ARG A 54 -15.64 -5.74 5.93
N LEU A 55 -15.95 -5.89 4.64
CA LEU A 55 -14.91 -5.91 3.60
C LEU A 55 -14.10 -4.61 3.52
N ASN A 56 -14.74 -3.46 3.74
CA ASN A 56 -14.04 -2.18 3.83
C ASN A 56 -13.13 -2.10 5.05
N PHE A 57 -13.56 -2.63 6.20
CA PHE A 57 -12.71 -2.71 7.38
C PHE A 57 -11.51 -3.64 7.15
N THR A 58 -11.75 -4.84 6.62
CA THR A 58 -10.68 -5.79 6.24
C THR A 58 -9.68 -5.17 5.28
N ALA A 59 -10.15 -4.44 4.25
CA ALA A 59 -9.28 -3.75 3.31
C ALA A 59 -8.38 -2.71 4.00
N LYS A 60 -8.92 -1.99 4.99
CA LYS A 60 -8.19 -1.00 5.79
C LYS A 60 -7.16 -1.67 6.70
N GLU A 61 -7.50 -2.77 7.36
CA GLU A 61 -6.55 -3.52 8.19
C GLU A 61 -5.33 -3.98 7.38
N TYR A 62 -5.54 -4.46 6.16
CA TYR A 62 -4.44 -4.80 5.27
C TYR A 62 -3.58 -3.60 4.87
N ASP A 63 -4.21 -2.43 4.62
CA ASP A 63 -3.46 -1.20 4.34
C ASP A 63 -2.63 -0.76 5.56
N ASP A 64 -3.19 -0.87 6.77
CA ASP A 64 -2.53 -0.52 8.03
C ASP A 64 -1.37 -1.48 8.32
N TRP A 65 -1.54 -2.78 8.10
CA TRP A 65 -0.47 -3.78 8.22
C TRP A 65 0.65 -3.58 7.19
N ALA A 66 0.30 -3.27 5.94
CA ALA A 66 1.28 -2.97 4.90
C ALA A 66 2.07 -1.69 5.20
N GLU A 67 1.40 -0.69 5.79
CA GLU A 67 2.05 0.53 6.27
C GLU A 67 2.99 0.26 7.43
N PHE A 68 2.55 -0.51 8.43
CA PHE A 68 3.38 -0.89 9.57
C PHE A 68 4.64 -1.65 9.13
N ALA A 69 4.50 -2.66 8.28
CA ALA A 69 5.63 -3.47 7.79
C ALA A 69 6.67 -2.68 6.98
N THR A 70 6.31 -1.51 6.45
CA THR A 70 7.17 -0.69 5.60
C THR A 70 7.60 0.63 6.22
N SER A 71 6.94 1.13 7.27
CA SER A 71 7.26 2.41 7.90
C SER A 71 8.63 2.38 8.58
N ASP A 72 8.90 1.36 9.40
CA ASP A 72 10.16 1.25 10.14
C ASP A 72 11.34 1.07 9.19
N LYS A 73 11.20 0.21 8.18
CA LYS A 73 12.23 -0.03 7.17
C LYS A 73 12.57 1.24 6.37
N ARG A 74 11.60 2.09 6.06
CA ARG A 74 11.87 3.36 5.37
C ARG A 74 12.63 4.36 6.24
N SER A 75 12.28 4.44 7.52
CA SER A 75 13.02 5.26 8.47
C SER A 75 14.47 4.77 8.62
N GLU A 76 14.69 3.46 8.68
CA GLU A 76 16.02 2.87 8.68
C GLU A 76 16.82 3.19 7.41
N LEU A 77 16.20 3.15 6.23
CA LEU A 77 16.87 3.51 4.98
C LEU A 77 17.33 4.96 4.97
N ILE A 78 16.49 5.89 5.44
CA ILE A 78 16.86 7.31 5.58
C ILE A 78 18.05 7.47 6.54
N SER A 79 18.00 6.82 7.70
CA SER A 79 19.10 6.85 8.67
C SER A 79 20.41 6.28 8.11
N LYS A 80 20.34 5.20 7.32
CA LYS A 80 21.52 4.62 6.65
C LYS A 80 22.13 5.59 5.65
N VAL A 81 21.31 6.23 4.80
CA VAL A 81 21.81 7.24 3.85
C VAL A 81 22.44 8.42 4.59
N ASN A 82 21.80 8.93 5.64
CA ASN A 82 22.35 10.03 6.44
C ASN A 82 23.69 9.65 7.10
N SER A 83 23.91 8.38 7.44
CA SER A 83 25.20 7.92 7.99
C SER A 83 26.34 7.89 6.96
N LEU A 84 26.01 7.96 5.66
CA LEU A 84 27.01 8.04 4.59
C LEU A 84 27.48 9.48 4.35
N GLU A 85 26.72 10.48 4.80
CA GLU A 85 27.09 11.90 4.74
C GLU A 85 28.37 12.14 5.54
N GLY A 86 29.43 12.62 4.87
CA GLY A 86 30.74 12.81 5.48
C GLY A 86 31.55 11.52 5.70
N SER A 87 31.12 10.37 5.15
CA SER A 87 31.92 9.14 5.21
C SER A 87 33.20 9.28 4.38
N LYS A 88 34.30 8.70 4.85
CA LYS A 88 35.58 8.65 4.12
C LYS A 88 35.65 7.50 3.11
N LEU A 89 34.50 7.05 2.60
CA LEU A 89 34.45 5.98 1.62
C LEU A 89 34.96 6.48 0.27
N GLU A 90 35.60 5.58 -0.47
CA GLU A 90 35.95 5.83 -1.87
C GLU A 90 34.68 6.17 -2.68
N PRO A 91 34.70 7.17 -3.58
CA PRO A 91 33.51 7.65 -4.29
C PRO A 91 32.71 6.54 -4.97
N ARG A 92 33.39 5.52 -5.53
CA ARG A 92 32.74 4.38 -6.18
C ARG A 92 32.01 3.47 -5.18
N LYS A 93 32.56 3.29 -3.97
CA LYS A 93 31.91 2.50 -2.92
C LYS A 93 30.69 3.25 -2.37
N LEU A 94 30.82 4.55 -2.14
CA LEU A 94 29.72 5.42 -1.71
C LEU A 94 28.55 5.36 -2.71
N ALA A 95 28.83 5.53 -4.01
CA ALA A 95 27.80 5.44 -5.05
C ALA A 95 27.09 4.07 -5.09
N ASN A 96 27.84 2.97 -4.87
CA ASN A 96 27.26 1.62 -4.81
C ASN A 96 26.34 1.44 -3.59
N GLU A 97 26.73 1.96 -2.43
CA GLU A 97 25.90 1.92 -1.21
C GLU A 97 24.61 2.71 -1.38
N ILE A 98 24.69 3.95 -1.90
CA ILE A 98 23.51 4.78 -2.19
C ILE A 98 22.57 4.07 -3.16
N ASN A 99 23.09 3.48 -4.24
CA ASN A 99 22.30 2.72 -5.21
C ASN A 99 21.64 1.48 -4.57
N SER A 100 22.35 0.78 -3.67
CA SER A 100 21.79 -0.34 -2.90
C SER A 100 20.61 0.11 -2.03
N LEU A 101 20.73 1.25 -1.34
CA LEU A 101 19.66 1.81 -0.50
C LEU A 101 18.46 2.26 -1.35
N GLN A 102 18.69 2.86 -2.53
CA GLN A 102 17.63 3.21 -3.48
C GLN A 102 16.87 1.98 -3.99
N LYS A 103 17.58 0.87 -4.29
CA LYS A 103 16.93 -0.40 -4.67
C LYS A 103 16.10 -1.00 -3.55
N GLN A 104 16.58 -0.93 -2.31
CA GLN A 104 15.81 -1.38 -1.13
C GLN A 104 14.53 -0.55 -0.97
N TRP A 105 14.61 0.78 -1.17
CA TRP A 105 13.43 1.64 -1.16
C TRP A 105 12.41 1.24 -2.23
N GLN A 106 12.85 1.05 -3.47
CA GLN A 106 11.98 0.62 -4.57
C GLN A 106 11.32 -0.74 -4.30
N ASN A 107 12.03 -1.67 -3.66
CA ASN A 107 11.47 -2.96 -3.27
C ASN A 107 10.33 -2.80 -2.25
N LEU A 108 10.49 -1.91 -1.25
CA LEU A 108 9.43 -1.59 -0.30
C LEU A 108 8.20 -0.99 -0.99
N ASP A 109 8.39 -0.16 -2.02
CA ASP A 109 7.28 0.42 -2.80
C ASP A 109 6.57 -0.61 -3.69
N GLN A 110 7.27 -1.62 -4.20
CA GLN A 110 6.67 -2.68 -5.03
C GLN A 110 5.84 -3.68 -4.20
N HIS A 111 6.35 -4.04 -3.03
CA HIS A 111 5.78 -5.10 -2.20
C HIS A 111 4.92 -4.59 -1.04
N GLY A 112 4.97 -3.29 -0.73
CA GLY A 112 4.15 -2.67 0.31
C GLY A 112 3.36 -1.45 -0.18
N LYS A 113 2.90 -0.65 0.77
CA LYS A 113 2.25 0.64 0.50
C LYS A 113 3.32 1.64 0.07
N THR A 114 3.15 2.28 -1.08
CA THR A 114 4.08 3.32 -1.56
C THR A 114 4.32 4.39 -0.50
N ALA A 115 5.56 4.85 -0.38
CA ALA A 115 5.88 5.94 0.54
C ALA A 115 5.03 7.19 0.27
N SER A 116 4.80 7.99 1.31
CA SER A 116 4.26 9.34 1.12
C SER A 116 5.26 10.18 0.31
N LYS A 117 4.74 11.17 -0.42
CA LYS A 117 5.57 12.11 -1.20
C LYS A 117 6.63 12.79 -0.31
N GLU A 118 6.28 13.12 0.92
CA GLU A 118 7.17 13.71 1.92
C GLU A 118 8.31 12.75 2.30
N LYS A 119 8.00 11.50 2.68
CA LYS A 119 9.02 10.50 3.03
C LYS A 119 9.98 10.23 1.86
N TRP A 120 9.46 10.19 0.63
CA TRP A 120 10.31 10.05 -0.56
C TRP A 120 11.22 11.26 -0.77
N ALA A 121 10.69 12.49 -0.61
CA ALA A 121 11.49 13.70 -0.75
C ALA A 121 12.64 13.73 0.26
N THR A 122 12.39 13.39 1.53
CA THR A 122 13.43 13.29 2.56
C THR A 122 14.50 12.27 2.21
N PHE A 123 14.11 11.09 1.73
CA PHE A 123 15.07 10.05 1.32
C PHE A 123 15.92 10.49 0.11
N LYS A 124 15.29 11.13 -0.88
CA LYS A 124 15.99 11.62 -2.07
C LYS A 124 17.00 12.71 -1.72
N GLU A 125 16.60 13.65 -0.88
CA GLU A 125 17.49 14.72 -0.39
C GLU A 125 18.68 14.14 0.40
N ALA A 126 18.44 13.15 1.26
CA ALA A 126 19.52 12.44 1.95
C ALA A 126 20.50 11.79 0.95
N CYS A 127 19.99 11.15 -0.12
CA CYS A 127 20.84 10.52 -1.13
C CYS A 127 21.65 11.53 -1.95
N GLU A 128 21.17 12.76 -2.09
CA GLU A 128 21.88 13.84 -2.80
C GLU A 128 22.95 14.50 -1.94
N LYS A 129 22.81 14.47 -0.60
CA LYS A 129 23.77 15.01 0.36
C LYS A 129 24.89 14.05 0.75
N ALA A 130 24.59 12.74 0.75
CA ALA A 130 25.53 11.67 1.07
C ALA A 130 26.66 11.56 0.04
#